data_AF-A0A8H6BYM7-F1
#
_entry.id   AF-A0A8H6BYM7-F1
#
_cell.length_a   1.000
_cell.length_b   1.000
_cell.length_c   1.000
_cell.angle_alpha   90.00
_cell.angle_beta   90.00
_cell.angle_gamma   90.00
#
_symmetry.space_group_name_H-M   'P 1'
#
loop_
_entity.id
_entity.type
_entity.pdbx_description
1 polymer ?
#
loop_
_entity_poly.entity_id
_entity_poly.type
_entity_poly.pdbx_seq_one_letter_code
_entity_poly.pdbx_strand_id
1 'polypeptide(L)'
;MSSHLFKATVNEYLEGLPKTVQSKLYEAPATCLSIFRLLSPMAKFYIMSMIFNEKPIALRDLDKWCKPSARKLEFEALKDWNLYI
;
A
#
# COMPACT_ATOMS: atom_id res chain seq x y z
N MET A 1 -14.24 -9.54 12.44
CA MET A 1 -13.54 -10.57 11.64
C MET A 1 -13.88 -10.55 10.14
N SER A 2 -14.81 -9.73 9.61
CA SER A 2 -15.11 -9.73 8.15
C SER A 2 -14.27 -8.76 7.29
N SER A 3 -13.58 -7.79 7.89
CA SER A 3 -12.84 -6.75 7.15
C SER A 3 -11.63 -7.28 6.36
N HIS A 4 -10.94 -8.30 6.90
CA HIS A 4 -9.79 -8.93 6.22
C HIS A 4 -10.20 -9.72 4.98
N LEU A 5 -11.37 -10.39 5.03
CA LEU A 5 -11.87 -11.18 3.90
C LEU A 5 -12.31 -10.28 2.74
N PHE A 6 -13.00 -9.17 3.05
CA PHE A 6 -13.38 -8.18 2.04
C PHE A 6 -12.17 -7.50 1.40
N LYS A 7 -11.12 -7.24 2.18
CA LYS A 7 -9.86 -6.69 1.68
C LYS A 7 -9.15 -7.65 0.73
N ALA A 8 -9.14 -8.95 1.04
CA ALA A 8 -8.57 -9.98 0.16
C ALA A 8 -9.30 -10.04 -1.19
N THR A 9 -10.63 -10.07 -1.20
CA THR A 9 -11.41 -10.14 -2.46
C THR A 9 -11.25 -8.90 -3.34
N VAL A 10 -11.11 -7.71 -2.74
CA VAL A 10 -10.89 -6.47 -3.50
C VAL A 10 -9.47 -6.40 -4.05
N ASN A 11 -8.47 -6.80 -3.26
CA ASN A 11 -7.08 -6.84 -3.71
C ASN A 11 -6.88 -7.87 -4.84
N GLU A 12 -7.43 -9.07 -4.71
CA GLU A 12 -7.40 -10.10 -5.77
C GLU A 12 -8.07 -9.62 -7.06
N TYR A 13 -9.19 -8.88 -6.94
CA TYR A 13 -9.83 -8.27 -8.10
C TYR A 13 -8.96 -7.19 -8.74
N LEU A 14 -8.28 -6.37 -7.93
CA LEU A 14 -7.36 -5.34 -8.42
C LEU A 14 -6.13 -5.97 -9.10
N GLU A 15 -5.59 -7.07 -8.58
CA GLU A 15 -4.47 -7.83 -9.17
C GLU A 15 -4.83 -8.47 -10.51
N GLY A 16 -6.07 -8.93 -10.68
CA GLY A 16 -6.56 -9.49 -11.94
C GLY A 16 -6.84 -8.46 -13.03
N LEU A 17 -6.87 -7.16 -12.70
CA LEU A 17 -7.17 -6.10 -13.66
C LEU A 17 -5.93 -5.67 -14.47
N PRO A 18 -6.08 -5.34 -15.76
CA PRO A 18 -4.99 -4.77 -16.56
C PRO A 18 -4.44 -3.48 -15.95
N LYS A 19 -3.11 -3.28 -16.02
CA LYS A 19 -2.41 -2.09 -15.50
C LYS A 19 -3.04 -0.76 -15.98
N THR A 20 -3.58 -0.74 -17.20
CA THR A 20 -4.28 0.43 -17.76
C THR A 20 -5.58 0.77 -17.04
N VAL A 21 -6.32 -0.23 -16.55
CA VAL A 21 -7.55 -0.04 -15.78
C VAL A 21 -7.22 0.35 -14.34
N GLN A 22 -6.16 -0.22 -13.77
CA GLN A 22 -5.67 0.19 -12.45
C GLN A 22 -5.28 1.69 -12.43
N SER A 23 -4.54 2.18 -13.44
CA SER A 23 -4.21 3.61 -13.52
C SER A 23 -5.45 4.51 -13.54
N LYS A 24 -6.49 4.13 -14.29
CA LYS A 24 -7.77 4.87 -14.31
C LYS A 24 -8.50 4.87 -12.96
N LEU A 25 -8.39 3.79 -12.20
CA LEU A 25 -8.96 3.72 -10.85
C LEU A 25 -8.24 4.68 -9.87
N TYR A 26 -6.97 4.96 -10.08
CA TYR A 26 -6.22 5.95 -9.28
C TYR A 26 -6.47 7.40 -9.72
N GLU A 27 -6.96 7.66 -10.95
CA GLU A 27 -7.33 9.00 -11.42
C GLU A 27 -8.55 9.56 -10.69
N ALA A 28 -9.53 8.71 -10.34
CA ALA A 28 -10.71 9.14 -9.63
C ALA A 28 -10.44 9.26 -8.11
N PRO A 29 -10.74 10.42 -7.49
CA PRO A 29 -10.39 10.68 -6.09
C PRO A 29 -11.14 9.77 -5.10
N ALA A 30 -12.37 9.39 -5.42
CA ALA A 30 -13.19 8.52 -4.57
C ALA A 30 -12.66 7.07 -4.51
N THR A 31 -12.24 6.54 -5.66
CA THR A 31 -11.68 5.18 -5.76
C THR A 31 -10.26 5.12 -5.20
N CYS A 32 -9.43 6.12 -5.49
CA CYS A 32 -8.09 6.24 -4.90
C CYS A 32 -8.15 6.26 -3.37
N LEU A 33 -9.06 7.07 -2.79
CA LEU A 33 -9.26 7.12 -1.33
C LEU A 33 -9.80 5.79 -0.78
N SER A 34 -10.66 5.10 -1.52
CA SER A 34 -11.21 3.81 -1.10
C SER A 34 -10.12 2.74 -1.01
N ILE A 35 -9.22 2.68 -2.00
CA ILE A 35 -8.04 1.79 -1.99
C ILE A 35 -7.10 2.19 -0.84
N PHE A 36 -6.83 3.48 -0.66
CA PHE A 36 -6.00 3.97 0.44
C PHE A 36 -6.53 3.52 1.81
N ARG A 37 -7.84 3.54 2.02
CA ARG A 37 -8.46 3.09 3.29
C ARG A 37 -8.26 1.60 3.55
N LEU A 38 -8.24 0.77 2.51
CA LEU A 38 -8.01 -0.68 2.59
C LEU A 38 -6.56 -1.00 3.00
N LEU A 39 -5.58 -0.17 2.64
CA LEU A 39 -4.16 -0.40 2.95
C LEU A 39 -3.86 -0.51 4.46
N SER A 40 -2.79 -1.22 4.79
CA SER A 40 -2.32 -1.34 6.17
C SER A 40 -1.88 0.04 6.72
N PRO A 41 -1.90 0.26 8.04
CA PRO A 41 -1.43 1.51 8.63
C PRO A 41 0.01 1.89 8.22
N MET A 42 0.85 0.88 8.02
CA MET A 42 2.24 1.06 7.58
C MET A 42 2.33 1.57 6.14
N ALA A 43 1.56 0.99 5.21
CA ALA A 43 1.52 1.45 3.82
C ALA A 43 0.96 2.88 3.73
N LYS A 44 -0.02 3.25 4.55
CA LYS A 44 -0.53 4.63 4.63
C LYS A 44 0.55 5.61 5.09
N PHE A 45 1.36 5.22 6.07
CA PHE A 45 2.49 6.01 6.54
C PHE A 45 3.52 6.24 5.44
N TYR A 46 3.85 5.22 4.65
CA TYR A 46 4.76 5.36 3.51
C TYR A 46 4.22 6.29 2.43
N ILE A 47 2.95 6.14 2.04
CA ILE A 47 2.32 7.00 1.03
C ILE A 47 2.32 8.47 1.48
N MET A 48 1.91 8.75 2.73
CA MET A 48 1.93 10.11 3.26
C MET A 48 3.36 10.67 3.28
N SER A 49 4.33 9.86 3.71
CA SER A 49 5.74 10.28 3.72
C SER A 49 6.27 10.60 2.31
N MET A 50 5.83 9.86 1.29
CA MET A 50 6.17 10.16 -0.11
C MET A 50 5.46 11.40 -0.66
N ILE A 51 4.21 11.64 -0.28
CA ILE A 51 3.46 12.84 -0.70
C ILE A 51 4.07 14.12 -0.12
N PHE A 52 4.49 14.07 1.15
CA PHE A 52 5.06 15.23 1.85
C PHE A 52 6.56 15.42 1.62
N ASN A 53 7.24 14.48 0.95
CA ASN A 53 8.68 14.57 0.70
C ASN A 53 8.95 14.68 -0.80
N GLU A 54 9.56 15.79 -1.21
CA GLU A 54 9.88 16.04 -2.63
C GLU A 54 10.99 15.12 -3.17
N LYS A 55 11.77 14.49 -2.28
CA LYS A 55 12.88 13.59 -2.64
C LYS A 55 12.47 12.13 -2.48
N PRO A 56 12.88 11.25 -3.42
CA PRO A 56 12.63 9.81 -3.31
C PRO A 56 13.29 9.26 -2.03
N ILE A 57 12.50 8.60 -1.20
CA ILE A 57 12.96 7.98 0.04
C ILE A 57 13.53 6.60 -0.28
N ALA A 58 14.75 6.31 0.18
CA ALA A 58 15.35 4.99 0.02
C ALA A 58 14.65 3.96 0.91
N LEU A 59 14.43 2.74 0.40
CA LEU A 59 13.89 1.61 1.17
C LEU A 59 14.67 1.34 2.47
N ARG A 60 15.98 1.58 2.48
CA ARG A 60 16.84 1.44 3.67
C ARG A 60 16.52 2.44 4.78
N ASP A 61 15.97 3.60 4.44
CA ASP A 61 15.57 4.59 5.44
C ASP A 61 14.17 4.32 5.96
N LEU A 62 13.32 3.67 5.17
CA LEU A 62 12.03 3.15 5.64
C LEU A 62 12.19 2.07 6.72
N ASP A 63 13.14 1.14 6.55
CA ASP A 63 13.47 0.10 7.55
C ASP A 63 14.04 0.70 8.86
N LYS A 64 14.68 1.87 8.77
CA LYS A 64 15.12 2.61 9.97
C LYS A 64 13.98 3.32 10.70
N TRP A 65 12.90 3.67 10.01
CA TRP A 65 11.72 4.31 10.62
C TRP A 65 10.85 3.31 11.39
N CYS A 66 11.04 2.02 11.11
CA CYS A 66 10.34 0.94 11.81
C CYS A 66 11.07 0.61 13.12
N LYS A 67 10.33 0.61 14.24
CA LYS A 67 10.87 0.11 15.52
C LYS A 67 11.20 -1.37 15.34
N PRO A 68 12.27 -1.90 15.96
CA PRO A 68 12.68 -3.30 15.80
C PRO A 68 11.59 -4.31 16.20
N SER A 69 10.64 -3.91 17.05
CA SER A 69 9.45 -4.69 17.41
C SER A 69 8.40 -4.83 16.29
N ALA A 70 8.41 -3.96 15.28
CA ALA A 70 7.46 -3.93 14.17
C ALA A 70 8.03 -4.47 12.84
N ARG A 71 9.29 -4.95 12.83
CA ARG A 71 9.97 -5.49 11.63
C ARG A 71 9.21 -6.63 10.93
N LYS A 72 8.45 -7.44 11.69
CA LYS A 72 7.58 -8.48 11.09
C LYS A 72 6.46 -7.90 10.22
N LEU A 73 5.84 -6.81 10.66
CA LEU A 73 4.76 -6.14 9.93
C LEU A 73 5.29 -5.42 8.70
N GLU A 74 6.52 -4.89 8.78
CA GLU A 74 7.20 -4.32 7.63
C GLU A 74 7.53 -5.38 6.57
N PHE A 75 8.03 -6.55 6.98
CA PHE A 75 8.31 -7.64 6.06
C PHE A 75 7.05 -8.13 5.34
N GLU A 76 5.92 -8.26 6.05
CA GLU A 76 4.62 -8.57 5.45
C GLU A 76 4.16 -7.46 4.48
N ALA A 77 4.28 -6.19 4.86
CA ALA A 77 3.88 -5.07 4.01
C ALA A 77 4.75 -4.91 2.75
N LEU A 78 6.06 -5.16 2.84
CA LEU A 78 6.98 -5.17 1.70
C LEU A 78 6.70 -6.33 0.75
N LYS A 79 6.35 -7.50 1.30
CA LYS A 79 5.95 -8.66 0.51
C LYS A 79 4.67 -8.38 -0.30
N ASP A 80 3.68 -7.74 0.32
CA ASP A 80 2.46 -7.29 -0.37
C ASP A 80 2.78 -6.27 -1.46
N TRP A 81 3.70 -5.33 -1.21
CA TRP A 81 4.11 -4.31 -2.19
C TRP A 81 4.79 -4.89 -3.44
N ASN A 82 5.60 -5.94 -3.29
CA ASN A 82 6.35 -6.53 -4.40
C ASN A 82 5.48 -7.38 -5.36
N LEU A 83 4.23 -7.67 -4.98
CA LEU A 83 3.24 -8.31 -5.87
C LEU A 83 2.56 -7.32 -6.82
N TYR A 84 2.64 -6.00 -6.55
CA TYR A 84 1.97 -4.95 -7.33
C TYR A 84 2.88 -4.22 -8.34
N ILE A 85 4.17 -4.57 -8.43
CA ILE A 85 5.13 -4.06 -9.43
C ILE A 85 5.28 -5.09 -10.56
#